data_AF-A0A1E1VE70-F1
#
_entry.id   AF-A0A1E1VE70-F1
#
_cell.length_a   1.000
_cell.length_b   1.000
_cell.length_c   1.000
_cell.angle_alpha   90.00
_cell.angle_beta   90.00
_cell.angle_gamma   90.00
#
_symmetry.space_group_name_H-M   'P 1'
#
loop_
_entity.id
_entity.type
_entity.pdbx_description
1 polymer ?
#
loop_
_entity_poly.entity_id
_entity_poly.type
_entity_poly.pdbx_seq_one_letter_code
_entity_poly.pdbx_strand_id
1 'polypeptide(L)' 'MWFRFTFPRYRYDQLMAIGWKVLLPLSLANIIVTGIAFL' A
#
# COMPACT_ATOMS: atom_id res chain seq x y z
N MET A 1 14.95 -20.79 7.57
CA MET A 1 14.70 -19.93 8.76
C MET A 1 15.58 -18.68 8.65
N TRP A 2 15.12 -17.62 7.98
CA TRP A 2 15.89 -16.36 7.78
C TRP A 2 15.08 -15.11 8.13
N PHE A 3 13.78 -15.11 7.84
CA PHE A 3 12.86 -13.96 7.99
C PHE A 3 12.62 -13.47 9.43
N ARG A 4 12.99 -14.25 10.45
CA ARG A 4 12.70 -13.93 11.86
C ARG A 4 13.82 -13.12 12.51
N PHE A 5 15.04 -13.21 11.97
CA PHE A 5 16.24 -12.57 12.53
C PHE A 5 16.62 -11.26 11.84
N THR A 6 16.13 -11.00 10.61
CA THR A 6 16.49 -9.79 9.84
C THR A 6 15.49 -8.64 9.98
N PHE A 7 14.28 -8.87 10.50
CA PHE A 7 13.26 -7.82 10.66
C PHE A 7 13.19 -7.34 12.12
N PRO A 8 13.94 -6.28 12.50
CA PRO A 8 13.85 -5.67 13.82
C PRO A 8 12.49 -4.97 13.92
N ARG A 9 11.50 -5.61 14.53
CA ARG A 9 10.16 -5.06 14.85
C ARG A 9 9.69 -3.95 13.91
N TYR A 10 9.41 -4.29 12.64
CA TYR A 10 8.70 -3.34 11.79
C TYR A 10 7.33 -3.13 12.42
N ARG A 11 7.03 -1.91 12.89
CA ARG A 11 5.73 -1.64 13.50
C ARG A 11 4.66 -1.96 12.47
N TYR A 12 3.68 -2.78 12.83
CA TYR A 12 2.49 -3.00 12.01
C TYR A 12 1.83 -1.67 11.62
N ASP A 13 1.96 -0.64 12.46
CA ASP A 13 1.56 0.73 12.17
C ASP A 13 2.26 1.34 10.95
N GLN A 14 3.53 1.01 10.71
CA GLN A 14 4.30 1.56 9.60
C GLN A 14 3.94 0.88 8.28
N LEU A 15 3.68 -0.43 8.32
CA LEU A 15 3.13 -1.17 7.18
C LEU A 15 1.70 -0.71 6.88
N MET A 16 0.88 -0.53 7.91
CA MET A 16 -0.47 0.01 7.80
C MET A 16 -0.45 1.46 7.30
N ALA A 17 0.50 2.29 7.73
CA ALA A 17 0.63 3.66 7.25
C ALA A 17 1.03 3.71 5.78
N ILE A 18 1.94 2.84 5.31
CA ILE A 18 2.32 2.74 3.90
C ILE A 18 1.15 2.20 3.08
N GLY A 19 0.51 1.11 3.53
CA GLY A 19 -0.68 0.57 2.89
C GLY A 19 -1.81 1.59 2.82
N TRP A 20 -2.16 2.23 3.93
CA TRP A 20 -3.28 3.16 4.01
C TRP A 20 -3.00 4.49 3.30
N LYS A 21 -1.77 5.02 3.33
CA LYS A 21 -1.43 6.25 2.59
C LYS A 21 -1.15 6.04 1.11
N VAL A 22 -0.85 4.82 0.66
CA VAL A 22 -0.49 4.57 -0.75
C VAL A 22 -1.52 3.68 -1.45
N LEU A 23 -1.96 2.55 -0.89
CA LEU A 23 -2.95 1.69 -1.55
C LEU A 23 -4.30 2.37 -1.75
N LEU A 24 -4.80 3.12 -0.76
CA LEU A 24 -6.10 3.79 -0.88
C LEU A 24 -6.13 4.84 -2.00
N PRO A 25 -5.22 5.84 -2.02
CA PRO A 25 -5.21 6.82 -3.11
C PRO A 25 -4.80 6.19 -4.44
N LEU A 26 -3.97 5.14 -4.46
CA LEU A 26 -3.62 4.45 -5.70
C LEU A 26 -4.83 3.70 -6.28
N SER A 27 -5.63 3.04 -5.44
CA SER A 27 -6.85 2.36 -5.87
C SER A 27 -7.90 3.37 -6.37
N LEU A 28 -8.09 4.49 -5.66
CA LEU A 28 -8.95 5.58 -6.12
C LEU A 28 -8.47 6.19 -7.44
N ALA A 29 -7.17 6.45 -7.57
CA ALA A 29 -6.58 6.99 -8.78
C ALA A 29 -6.76 6.03 -9.97
N ASN A 30 -6.61 4.72 -9.77
CA ASN A 30 -6.87 3.73 -10.82
C ASN A 30 -8.33 3.74 -11.28
N ILE A 31 -9.30 3.87 -10.36
CA ILE A 31 -10.73 3.96 -10.71
C ILE A 31 -11.01 5.23 -11.53
N ILE A 32 -10.46 6.38 -11.12
CA ILE A 32 -10.60 7.65 -11.85
C ILE A 32 -9.95 7.56 -13.23
N VAL A 33 -8.72 7.07 -13.31
CA VAL A 33 -7.97 6.93 -14.56
C VAL A 33 -8.69 5.96 -15.50
N THR A 34 -9.16 4.82 -15.00
CA THR A 34 -9.91 3.85 -15.83
C THR A 34 -11.22 4.47 -16.30
N GLY A 35 -11.95 5.19 -15.44
CA GLY A 35 -13.19 5.88 -15.82
C GLY A 35 -13.00 6.98 -16.85
N ILE A 36 -11.90 7.74 -16.77
CA ILE A 36 -11.54 8.77 -17.76
C ILE A 36 -11.03 8.13 -19.05
N ALA A 37 -10.25 7.05 -18.98
CA ALA A 37 -9.69 6.40 -20.16
C ALA A 37 -10.73 5.61 -20.97
N PHE A 38 -11.82 5.18 -20.33
CA PHE A 38 -12.92 4.46 -20.98
C PHE A 38 -14.04 5.38 -21.50
N LEU A 39 -14.06 6.64 -21.06
CA LEU A 39 -14.97 7.70 -21.54
C LEU A 39 -14.42 8.32 -22.83
#